data_AF-A0A9X4C7A2-F1
#
_entry.id   AF-A0A9X4C7A2-F1
#
_cell.length_a   1.000
_cell.length_b   1.000
_cell.length_c   1.000
_cell.angle_alpha   90.00
_cell.angle_beta   90.00
_cell.angle_gamma   90.00
#
_symmetry.space_group_name_H-M   'P 1'
#
loop_
_entity.id
_entity.type
_entity.pdbx_description
1 polymer ?
#
loop_
_entity_poly.entity_id
_entity_poly.type
_entity_poly.pdbx_seq_one_letter_code
_entity_poly.pdbx_strand_id
1 'polypeptide(L)'
;MSEQDTPQILSLSDPLTMDTFAELEVQARVAGEGLEVEADNCLLLDKFEEAVALYLQIPNADRNALEKLAYSMQLSNNKDSIHALGLDLADATGAGRVVQLRAIIDYSNSYYRNASETQRFDRIDLIKGLVDHVATLPELTRRDVNVLAGAFHLALDRRRDTSDGSAAADEVCGIAMQVLRAKAPAWVDVLALCELLGDYRMYHDPVQKEKIADALSKLNIERSPILAPAFNAAARLKDKKSAIRALSELCRRYKDHEDLASTVASAAVEFDDLSLIDTLPEDLGAAARAFPEVMLVAAINEGNGENAALALQTLGKHLSFNLVQLRESYLSIFNLPYGPDTWPDPRHFLDMRFKEVLELLPPGELREGLKYP
;
A
#
# COMPACT_ATOMS: atom_id res chain seq x y z
N MET A 1 22.31 -48.10 14.52
CA MET A 1 22.51 -46.71 14.04
C MET A 1 21.19 -46.02 14.31
N SER A 2 21.20 -44.94 15.09
CA SER A 2 20.02 -44.13 15.35
C SER A 2 19.57 -43.46 14.06
N GLU A 3 18.26 -43.22 13.93
CA GLU A 3 17.74 -42.27 12.96
C GLU A 3 18.39 -40.90 13.23
N GLN A 4 18.79 -40.20 12.18
CA GLN A 4 19.27 -38.83 12.32
C GLN A 4 18.03 -37.95 12.43
N ASP A 5 17.79 -37.40 13.62
CA ASP A 5 16.75 -36.38 13.84
C ASP A 5 17.04 -35.20 12.91
N THR A 6 16.30 -35.13 11.81
CA THR A 6 16.37 -34.02 10.87
C THR A 6 15.66 -32.83 11.51
N PRO A 7 16.31 -31.66 11.67
CA PRO A 7 15.70 -30.52 12.34
C PRO A 7 14.40 -30.09 11.64
N GLN A 8 13.36 -29.77 12.43
CA GLN A 8 12.07 -29.31 11.90
C GLN A 8 12.13 -27.82 11.51
N ILE A 9 12.83 -27.53 10.43
CA ILE A 9 12.97 -26.18 9.87
C ILE A 9 11.59 -25.59 9.56
N LEU A 10 11.32 -24.36 10.05
CA LEU A 10 10.08 -23.61 9.77
C LEU A 10 9.92 -23.41 8.27
N SER A 11 8.70 -23.42 7.71
CA SER A 11 8.47 -23.09 6.29
C SER A 11 7.37 -22.05 6.11
N LEU A 12 7.65 -21.02 5.31
CA LEU A 12 6.68 -19.96 4.95
C LEU A 12 5.71 -20.36 3.82
N SER A 13 5.63 -21.66 3.49
CA SER A 13 4.90 -22.16 2.33
C SER A 13 3.38 -22.26 2.51
N ASP A 14 2.86 -22.19 3.74
CA ASP A 14 1.43 -22.36 4.03
C ASP A 14 0.63 -21.04 3.85
N PRO A 15 -0.57 -21.01 3.21
CA PRO A 15 -1.23 -19.76 2.83
C PRO A 15 -1.69 -18.81 3.96
N LEU A 16 -1.56 -19.22 5.23
CA LEU A 16 -2.06 -18.54 6.44
C LEU A 16 -0.98 -17.79 7.24
N THR A 17 0.30 -18.00 6.97
CA THR A 17 1.42 -17.59 7.86
C THR A 17 1.57 -16.08 8.10
N MET A 18 1.06 -15.22 7.21
CA MET A 18 1.21 -13.76 7.36
C MET A 18 0.32 -13.17 8.48
N ASP A 19 -0.86 -13.74 8.70
CA ASP A 19 -1.81 -13.28 9.74
C ASP A 19 -1.72 -14.11 11.04
N THR A 20 -1.04 -15.27 11.00
CA THR A 20 -1.02 -16.26 12.10
C THR A 20 0.27 -16.33 12.91
N PHE A 21 1.27 -15.46 12.70
CA PHE A 21 2.37 -15.35 13.69
C PHE A 21 1.85 -14.94 15.08
N ALA A 22 0.75 -14.17 15.15
CA ALA A 22 0.04 -13.88 16.40
C ALA A 22 -0.76 -15.08 16.98
N GLU A 23 -0.99 -16.15 16.20
CA GLU A 23 -1.63 -17.39 16.67
C GLU A 23 -0.62 -18.54 16.92
N LEU A 24 0.60 -18.43 16.39
CA LEU A 24 1.72 -19.33 16.66
C LEU A 24 2.34 -19.13 18.05
N GLU A 25 1.80 -18.22 18.86
CA GLU A 25 2.16 -17.92 20.25
C GLU A 25 1.94 -19.09 21.26
N VAL A 26 1.83 -20.35 20.81
CA VAL A 26 1.66 -21.53 21.68
C VAL A 26 2.59 -22.70 21.29
N GLN A 27 3.79 -22.68 21.87
CA GLN A 27 4.60 -23.87 22.23
C GLN A 27 5.28 -24.69 21.12
N ALA A 28 6.00 -24.06 20.18
CA ALA A 28 7.01 -24.75 19.38
C ALA A 28 8.37 -24.05 19.41
N ARG A 29 9.34 -24.62 20.12
CA ARG A 29 10.76 -24.42 19.76
C ARG A 29 11.07 -25.34 18.60
N VAL A 30 11.76 -24.85 17.57
CA VAL A 30 12.32 -25.73 16.55
C VAL A 30 13.37 -26.61 17.21
N ALA A 31 13.17 -27.93 17.13
CA ALA A 31 14.09 -28.92 17.68
C ALA A 31 15.23 -29.22 16.69
N GLY A 32 16.46 -29.24 17.21
CA GLY A 32 17.68 -29.50 16.45
C GLY A 32 18.84 -28.61 16.90
N GLU A 33 19.94 -28.66 16.15
CA GLU A 33 21.12 -27.81 16.32
C GLU A 33 21.49 -27.18 14.96
N GLY A 34 21.97 -25.93 14.97
CA GLY A 34 22.47 -25.23 13.77
C GLY A 34 21.92 -23.80 13.62
N LEU A 35 22.61 -22.99 12.82
CA LEU A 35 22.33 -21.55 12.67
C LEU A 35 20.90 -21.25 12.20
N GLU A 36 20.33 -22.05 11.29
CA GLU A 36 18.93 -21.84 10.85
C GLU A 36 17.93 -22.19 11.96
N VAL A 37 18.19 -23.22 12.77
CA VAL A 37 17.34 -23.56 13.93
C VAL A 37 17.41 -22.46 14.99
N GLU A 38 18.58 -21.86 15.21
CA GLU A 38 18.74 -20.71 16.10
C GLU A 38 17.99 -19.48 15.55
N ALA A 39 18.10 -19.20 14.24
CA ALA A 39 17.40 -18.10 13.58
C ALA A 39 15.87 -18.28 13.57
N ASP A 40 15.37 -19.50 13.31
CA ASP A 40 13.95 -19.87 13.39
C ASP A 40 13.41 -19.64 14.81
N ASN A 41 14.17 -20.06 15.84
CA ASN A 41 13.78 -19.86 17.24
C ASN A 41 13.83 -18.37 17.65
N CYS A 42 14.71 -17.55 17.08
CA CYS A 42 14.66 -16.09 17.26
C CYS A 42 13.43 -15.47 16.57
N LEU A 43 13.13 -15.88 15.34
CA LEU A 43 11.96 -15.43 14.59
C LEU A 43 10.64 -15.76 15.31
N LEU A 44 10.51 -16.97 15.86
CA LEU A 44 9.34 -17.41 16.64
C LEU A 44 9.22 -16.79 18.05
N LEU A 45 10.20 -15.98 18.48
CA LEU A 45 10.21 -15.27 19.77
C LEU A 45 10.21 -13.75 19.58
N ASP A 46 9.80 -13.27 18.41
CA ASP A 46 9.80 -11.86 17.97
C ASP A 46 11.16 -11.16 18.05
N LYS A 47 12.26 -11.94 18.07
CA LYS A 47 13.64 -11.45 18.10
C LYS A 47 14.17 -11.22 16.69
N PHE A 48 13.50 -10.33 15.97
CA PHE A 48 13.71 -10.15 14.53
C PHE A 48 15.12 -9.63 14.20
N GLU A 49 15.71 -8.76 15.03
CA GLU A 49 17.09 -8.27 14.82
C GLU A 49 18.11 -9.40 14.97
N GLU A 50 18.00 -10.24 16.02
CA GLU A 50 18.88 -11.39 16.20
C GLU A 50 18.65 -12.47 15.12
N ALA A 51 17.40 -12.67 14.68
CA ALA A 51 17.08 -13.57 13.58
C ALA A 51 17.78 -13.14 12.28
N VAL A 52 17.71 -11.86 11.91
CA VAL A 52 18.45 -11.32 10.75
C VAL A 52 19.95 -11.57 10.89
N ALA A 53 20.53 -11.27 12.05
CA ALA A 53 21.96 -11.47 12.29
C ALA A 53 22.40 -12.94 12.15
N LEU A 54 21.53 -13.90 12.50
CA LEU A 54 21.79 -15.34 12.36
C LEU A 54 21.59 -15.84 10.93
N TYR A 55 20.49 -15.47 10.25
CA TYR A 55 20.27 -15.85 8.84
C TYR A 55 21.39 -15.37 7.91
N LEU A 56 21.92 -14.16 8.14
CA LEU A 56 23.05 -13.61 7.37
C LEU A 56 24.37 -14.39 7.53
N GLN A 57 24.48 -15.24 8.56
CA GLN A 57 25.64 -16.11 8.78
C GLN A 57 25.51 -17.49 8.11
N ILE A 58 24.35 -17.82 7.53
CA ILE A 58 24.12 -19.12 6.88
C ILE A 58 24.82 -19.13 5.51
N PRO A 59 25.86 -19.97 5.30
CA PRO A 59 26.57 -20.02 4.03
C PRO A 59 25.71 -20.71 2.97
N ASN A 60 25.55 -20.05 1.81
CA ASN A 60 24.64 -20.51 0.74
C ASN A 60 23.20 -20.75 1.27
N ALA A 61 22.69 -19.80 2.06
CA ALA A 61 21.32 -19.83 2.58
C ALA A 61 20.32 -20.26 1.51
N ASP A 62 19.52 -21.28 1.81
CA ASP A 62 18.53 -21.77 0.86
C ASP A 62 17.34 -20.80 0.77
N ARG A 63 16.44 -21.08 -0.18
CA ARG A 63 15.19 -20.34 -0.37
C ARG A 63 14.45 -20.08 0.94
N ASN A 64 14.32 -21.08 1.81
CA ASN A 64 13.51 -20.99 3.02
C ASN A 64 14.16 -20.03 4.03
N ALA A 65 15.47 -20.15 4.23
CA ALA A 65 16.25 -19.20 5.00
C ALA A 65 16.18 -17.76 4.42
N LEU A 66 16.21 -17.59 3.10
CA LEU A 66 16.10 -16.28 2.44
C LEU A 66 14.70 -15.65 2.56
N GLU A 67 13.62 -16.44 2.47
CA GLU A 67 12.25 -15.96 2.67
C GLU A 67 12.04 -15.51 4.13
N LYS A 68 12.58 -16.25 5.11
CA LYS A 68 12.57 -15.88 6.54
C LYS A 68 13.46 -14.68 6.87
N LEU A 69 14.62 -14.57 6.22
CA LEU A 69 15.49 -13.39 6.32
C LEU A 69 14.73 -12.14 5.86
N ALA A 70 14.09 -12.18 4.70
CA ALA A 70 13.30 -11.06 4.19
C ALA A 70 12.16 -10.65 5.15
N TYR A 71 11.48 -11.62 5.75
CA TYR A 71 10.41 -11.38 6.74
C TYR A 71 10.96 -10.78 8.05
N SER A 72 12.07 -11.32 8.56
CA SER A 72 12.75 -10.83 9.76
C SER A 72 13.28 -9.41 9.56
N MET A 73 13.80 -9.10 8.36
CA MET A 73 14.25 -7.75 7.98
C MET A 73 13.09 -6.75 7.95
N GLN A 74 11.92 -7.15 7.44
CA GLN A 74 10.72 -6.32 7.45
C GLN A 74 10.32 -5.96 8.89
N LEU A 75 10.19 -6.96 9.78
CA LEU A 75 9.71 -6.74 11.14
C LEU A 75 10.73 -6.05 12.06
N SER A 76 12.03 -6.29 11.86
CA SER A 76 13.10 -5.52 12.50
C SER A 76 13.36 -4.15 11.87
N ASN A 77 12.69 -3.82 10.76
CA ASN A 77 12.98 -2.63 9.96
C ASN A 77 14.48 -2.53 9.57
N ASN A 78 15.16 -3.67 9.37
CA ASN A 78 16.56 -3.76 8.94
C ASN A 78 16.65 -3.59 7.41
N LYS A 79 17.38 -2.57 6.98
CA LYS A 79 17.39 -2.13 5.57
C LYS A 79 18.73 -2.34 4.90
N ASP A 80 19.80 -2.33 5.68
CA ASP A 80 21.17 -2.33 5.17
C ASP A 80 21.60 -3.69 4.62
N SER A 81 20.88 -4.76 5.00
CA SER A 81 21.18 -6.14 4.60
C SER A 81 20.51 -6.57 3.29
N ILE A 82 19.83 -5.67 2.56
CA ILE A 82 18.95 -6.02 1.42
C ILE A 82 19.65 -6.79 0.30
N HIS A 83 20.94 -6.51 0.09
CA HIS A 83 21.77 -7.18 -0.91
C HIS A 83 21.94 -8.68 -0.65
N ALA A 84 21.71 -9.16 0.59
CA ALA A 84 21.79 -10.57 0.94
C ALA A 84 20.61 -11.42 0.41
N LEU A 85 19.49 -10.80 0.02
CA LEU A 85 18.35 -11.52 -0.56
C LEU A 85 18.61 -12.01 -1.99
N GLY A 86 19.59 -11.41 -2.68
CA GLY A 86 20.01 -11.81 -4.02
C GLY A 86 18.98 -11.54 -5.13
N LEU A 87 19.28 -12.09 -6.31
CA LEU A 87 18.46 -12.03 -7.53
C LEU A 87 17.94 -13.42 -7.96
N ASP A 88 18.38 -14.49 -7.31
CA ASP A 88 17.97 -15.84 -7.68
C ASP A 88 16.60 -16.17 -7.07
N LEU A 89 15.58 -15.96 -7.89
CA LEU A 89 14.18 -16.08 -7.52
C LEU A 89 13.55 -17.33 -8.15
N ALA A 90 14.33 -18.14 -8.88
CA ALA A 90 13.86 -19.26 -9.69
C ALA A 90 12.94 -20.21 -8.92
N ASP A 91 13.27 -20.45 -7.65
CA ASP A 91 12.55 -21.37 -6.77
C ASP A 91 11.66 -20.69 -5.72
N ALA A 92 11.54 -19.36 -5.64
CA ALA A 92 10.84 -18.66 -4.55
C ALA A 92 9.33 -19.00 -4.43
N THR A 93 8.73 -18.94 -3.22
CA THR A 93 7.27 -19.04 -3.07
C THR A 93 6.60 -17.75 -3.56
N GLY A 94 5.30 -17.81 -3.88
CA GLY A 94 4.51 -16.60 -4.13
C GLY A 94 4.36 -15.69 -2.91
N ALA A 95 4.61 -16.19 -1.69
CA ALA A 95 4.69 -15.37 -0.47
C ALA A 95 6.09 -14.73 -0.32
N GLY A 96 7.15 -15.52 -0.51
CA GLY A 96 8.55 -15.08 -0.55
C GLY A 96 8.79 -13.94 -1.54
N ARG A 97 8.29 -14.07 -2.78
CA ARG A 97 8.34 -12.99 -3.78
C ARG A 97 7.65 -11.70 -3.32
N VAL A 98 6.56 -11.81 -2.57
CA VAL A 98 5.86 -10.65 -1.98
C VAL A 98 6.71 -10.01 -0.86
N VAL A 99 7.23 -10.81 0.08
CA VAL A 99 8.06 -10.32 1.18
C VAL A 99 9.38 -9.72 0.68
N GLN A 100 10.02 -10.33 -0.32
CA GLN A 100 11.23 -9.80 -0.97
C GLN A 100 10.97 -8.46 -1.68
N LEU A 101 9.87 -8.35 -2.46
CA LEU A 101 9.51 -7.07 -3.07
C LEU A 101 9.27 -6.00 -2.00
N ARG A 102 8.60 -6.35 -0.90
CA ARG A 102 8.38 -5.46 0.24
C ARG A 102 9.68 -5.02 0.91
N ALA A 103 10.64 -5.91 1.11
CA ALA A 103 11.95 -5.53 1.66
C ALA A 103 12.68 -4.52 0.74
N ILE A 104 12.62 -4.69 -0.59
CA ILE A 104 13.16 -3.75 -1.59
C ILE A 104 12.45 -2.38 -1.53
N ILE A 105 11.14 -2.38 -1.25
CA ILE A 105 10.34 -1.16 -1.03
C ILE A 105 10.73 -0.47 0.28
N ASP A 106 10.80 -1.19 1.39
CA ASP A 106 11.04 -0.59 2.70
C ASP A 106 12.46 -0.01 2.81
N TYR A 107 13.43 -0.63 2.12
CA TYR A 107 14.75 -0.03 1.84
C TYR A 107 14.65 1.29 1.07
N SER A 108 13.78 1.37 0.05
CA SER A 108 13.56 2.60 -0.71
C SER A 108 13.06 3.75 0.18
N ASN A 109 12.05 3.48 1.01
CA ASN A 109 11.31 4.50 1.75
C ASN A 109 12.13 5.19 2.86
N SER A 110 13.09 4.51 3.49
CA SER A 110 14.00 5.16 4.45
C SER A 110 15.03 6.07 3.79
N TYR A 111 15.54 5.64 2.62
CA TYR A 111 16.70 6.25 2.00
C TYR A 111 16.36 7.38 1.02
N TYR A 112 15.07 7.67 0.79
CA TYR A 112 14.56 8.67 -0.16
C TYR A 112 15.18 10.08 -0.06
N ARG A 113 15.71 10.49 1.10
CA ARG A 113 16.36 11.80 1.27
C ARG A 113 17.88 11.79 1.08
N ASN A 114 18.55 10.65 1.27
CA ASN A 114 20.02 10.57 1.40
C ASN A 114 20.70 9.45 0.57
N ALA A 115 19.96 8.61 -0.16
CA ALA A 115 20.54 7.52 -0.97
C ALA A 115 21.52 8.04 -2.02
N SER A 116 22.68 7.39 -2.14
CA SER A 116 23.61 7.63 -3.24
C SER A 116 23.01 7.21 -4.59
N GLU A 117 23.57 7.69 -5.69
CA GLU A 117 23.07 7.35 -7.03
C GLU A 117 23.18 5.84 -7.32
N THR A 118 24.30 5.21 -6.96
CA THR A 118 24.56 3.77 -7.10
C THR A 118 23.49 2.92 -6.42
N GLN A 119 23.16 3.23 -5.16
CA GLN A 119 22.11 2.51 -4.40
C GLN A 119 20.72 2.57 -5.05
N ARG A 120 20.46 3.57 -5.90
CA ARG A 120 19.17 3.71 -6.62
C ARG A 120 19.15 2.97 -7.97
N PHE A 121 20.32 2.60 -8.51
CA PHE A 121 20.43 1.77 -9.71
C PHE A 121 20.28 0.29 -9.35
N ASP A 122 21.01 -0.21 -8.35
CA ASP A 122 20.91 -1.61 -7.89
C ASP A 122 19.44 -2.03 -7.63
N ARG A 123 18.63 -1.10 -7.13
CA ARG A 123 17.19 -1.30 -6.89
C ARG A 123 16.37 -1.62 -8.15
N ILE A 124 16.57 -0.91 -9.26
CA ILE A 124 15.73 -1.15 -10.44
C ILE A 124 16.08 -2.51 -11.08
N ASP A 125 17.33 -2.93 -10.96
CA ASP A 125 17.78 -4.26 -11.37
C ASP A 125 17.20 -5.38 -10.46
N LEU A 126 17.08 -5.15 -9.15
CA LEU A 126 16.35 -6.05 -8.23
C LEU A 126 14.87 -6.20 -8.61
N ILE A 127 14.18 -5.10 -8.90
CA ILE A 127 12.77 -5.13 -9.34
C ILE A 127 12.65 -5.82 -10.70
N LYS A 128 13.59 -5.56 -11.62
CA LYS A 128 13.66 -6.16 -12.95
C LYS A 128 13.84 -7.68 -12.88
N GLY A 129 14.79 -8.17 -12.07
CA GLY A 129 15.01 -9.61 -11.90
C GLY A 129 13.77 -10.35 -11.39
N LEU A 130 13.01 -9.73 -10.47
CA LEU A 130 11.72 -10.26 -10.01
C LEU A 130 10.67 -10.32 -11.11
N VAL A 131 10.55 -9.26 -11.91
CA VAL A 131 9.59 -9.19 -13.03
C VAL A 131 9.96 -10.16 -14.16
N ASP A 132 11.24 -10.25 -14.50
CA ASP A 132 11.80 -11.20 -15.47
C ASP A 132 11.51 -12.64 -15.03
N HIS A 133 11.76 -12.98 -13.76
CA HIS A 133 11.44 -14.30 -13.21
C HIS A 133 9.93 -14.59 -13.28
N VAL A 134 9.08 -13.69 -12.77
CA VAL A 134 7.61 -13.89 -12.78
C VAL A 134 7.05 -14.01 -14.20
N ALA A 135 7.66 -13.34 -15.19
CA ALA A 135 7.30 -13.48 -16.60
C ALA A 135 7.52 -14.90 -17.16
N THR A 136 8.48 -15.66 -16.61
CA THR A 136 8.74 -17.06 -17.02
C THR A 136 7.75 -18.08 -16.47
N LEU A 137 7.04 -17.76 -15.38
CA LEU A 137 6.15 -18.70 -14.70
C LEU A 137 5.00 -19.13 -15.62
N PRO A 138 4.67 -20.44 -15.74
CA PRO A 138 3.65 -20.92 -16.67
C PRO A 138 2.25 -20.42 -16.30
N GLU A 139 1.91 -20.45 -15.01
CA GLU A 139 0.69 -19.86 -14.44
C GLU A 139 1.07 -18.83 -13.37
N LEU A 140 0.16 -17.89 -13.09
CA LEU A 140 0.34 -16.86 -12.06
C LEU A 140 -0.67 -17.06 -10.94
N THR A 141 -0.22 -17.04 -9.69
CA THR A 141 -1.12 -16.90 -8.54
C THR A 141 -1.57 -15.44 -8.40
N ARG A 142 -2.60 -15.19 -7.58
CA ARG A 142 -3.00 -13.82 -7.20
C ARG A 142 -1.82 -13.01 -6.63
N ARG A 143 -0.90 -13.65 -5.90
CA ARG A 143 0.29 -12.98 -5.33
C ARG A 143 1.27 -12.55 -6.40
N ASP A 144 1.53 -13.39 -7.40
CA ASP A 144 2.44 -13.06 -8.52
C ASP A 144 1.88 -11.92 -9.40
N VAL A 145 0.56 -11.89 -9.58
CA VAL A 145 -0.13 -10.78 -10.26
C VAL A 145 0.02 -9.46 -9.47
N ASN A 146 -0.11 -9.51 -8.14
CA ASN A 146 0.12 -8.33 -7.29
C ASN A 146 1.59 -7.89 -7.31
N VAL A 147 2.55 -8.83 -7.39
CA VAL A 147 3.99 -8.54 -7.56
C VAL A 147 4.25 -7.77 -8.84
N LEU A 148 3.69 -8.20 -9.98
CA LEU A 148 3.83 -7.48 -11.25
C LEU A 148 3.22 -6.07 -11.19
N ALA A 149 2.04 -5.94 -10.57
CA ALA A 149 1.36 -4.65 -10.45
C ALA A 149 2.10 -3.68 -9.50
N GLY A 150 2.65 -4.18 -8.39
CA GLY A 150 3.50 -3.42 -7.48
C GLY A 150 4.83 -3.00 -8.13
N ALA A 151 5.50 -3.92 -8.83
CA ALA A 151 6.74 -3.64 -9.56
C ALA A 151 6.55 -2.57 -10.65
N PHE A 152 5.44 -2.63 -11.40
CA PHE A 152 5.05 -1.59 -12.36
C PHE A 152 4.91 -0.22 -11.68
N HIS A 153 4.21 -0.14 -10.54
CA HIS A 153 4.01 1.12 -9.82
C HIS A 153 5.32 1.72 -9.30
N LEU A 154 6.22 0.89 -8.77
CA LEU A 154 7.55 1.32 -8.31
C LEU A 154 8.45 1.82 -9.44
N ALA A 155 8.39 1.16 -10.60
CA ALA A 155 9.10 1.59 -11.80
C ALA A 155 8.56 2.93 -12.32
N LEU A 156 7.24 3.12 -12.36
CA LEU A 156 6.63 4.41 -12.69
C LEU A 156 7.08 5.55 -11.78
N ASP A 157 7.18 5.29 -10.48
CA ASP A 157 7.64 6.29 -9.51
C ASP A 157 9.12 6.62 -9.74
N ARG A 158 9.97 5.60 -9.91
CA ARG A 158 11.39 5.76 -10.24
C ARG A 158 11.61 6.53 -11.54
N ARG A 159 10.77 6.34 -12.56
CA ARG A 159 10.84 7.09 -13.83
C ARG A 159 10.71 8.61 -13.65
N ARG A 160 10.06 9.08 -12.57
CA ARG A 160 9.89 10.52 -12.27
C ARG A 160 11.10 11.13 -11.56
N ASP A 161 11.85 10.32 -10.81
CA ASP A 161 12.93 10.76 -9.92
C ASP A 161 14.29 10.98 -10.60
N THR A 162 14.49 10.50 -11.84
CA THR A 162 15.79 10.58 -12.53
C THR A 162 15.62 10.70 -14.05
N SER A 163 16.44 11.54 -14.67
CA SER A 163 16.61 11.60 -16.14
C SER A 163 17.16 10.30 -16.72
N ASP A 164 18.07 9.65 -16.01
CA ASP A 164 18.91 8.57 -16.55
C ASP A 164 18.35 7.17 -16.21
N GLY A 165 17.51 7.08 -15.18
CA GLY A 165 16.84 5.84 -14.75
C GLY A 165 15.58 5.46 -15.54
N SER A 166 15.20 6.23 -16.56
CA SER A 166 13.96 5.98 -17.33
C SER A 166 13.97 4.63 -18.03
N ALA A 167 15.06 4.28 -18.72
CA ALA A 167 15.08 3.11 -19.61
C ALA A 167 14.79 1.77 -18.89
N ALA A 168 15.44 1.52 -17.75
CA ALA A 168 15.20 0.32 -16.96
C ALA A 168 13.80 0.31 -16.32
N ALA A 169 13.29 1.48 -15.92
CA ALA A 169 11.93 1.61 -15.42
C ALA A 169 10.88 1.36 -16.53
N ASP A 170 11.09 1.88 -17.73
CA ASP A 170 10.23 1.65 -18.89
C ASP A 170 10.27 0.18 -19.34
N GLU A 171 11.41 -0.50 -19.24
CA GLU A 171 11.54 -1.95 -19.47
C GLU A 171 10.72 -2.75 -18.44
N VAL A 172 10.89 -2.48 -17.14
CA VAL A 172 10.08 -3.11 -16.07
C VAL A 172 8.58 -2.91 -16.29
N CYS A 173 8.17 -1.67 -16.58
CA CYS A 173 6.78 -1.34 -16.89
C CYS A 173 6.26 -2.12 -18.12
N GLY A 174 7.08 -2.20 -19.17
CA GLY A 174 6.76 -2.91 -20.42
C GLY A 174 6.55 -4.41 -20.20
N ILE A 175 7.47 -5.08 -19.51
CA ILE A 175 7.39 -6.52 -19.23
C ILE A 175 6.21 -6.82 -18.32
N ALA A 176 6.02 -6.06 -17.24
CA ALA A 176 4.88 -6.24 -16.33
C ALA A 176 3.54 -6.09 -17.08
N MET A 177 3.38 -5.06 -17.91
CA MET A 177 2.17 -4.87 -18.72
C MET A 177 1.97 -5.95 -19.80
N GLN A 178 3.05 -6.47 -20.39
CA GLN A 178 2.97 -7.58 -21.35
C GLN A 178 2.44 -8.85 -20.68
N VAL A 179 3.00 -9.22 -19.51
CA VAL A 179 2.59 -10.40 -18.75
C VAL A 179 1.16 -10.27 -18.23
N LEU A 180 0.82 -9.12 -17.65
CA LEU A 180 -0.53 -8.85 -17.14
C LEU A 180 -1.58 -8.84 -18.27
N ARG A 181 -1.25 -8.31 -19.46
CA ARG A 181 -2.14 -8.38 -20.62
C ARG A 181 -2.42 -9.82 -21.08
N ALA A 182 -1.44 -10.71 -20.97
CA ALA A 182 -1.60 -12.10 -21.33
C ALA A 182 -2.34 -12.94 -20.27
N LYS A 183 -2.11 -12.66 -18.98
CA LYS A 183 -2.50 -13.57 -17.87
C LYS A 183 -3.48 -12.99 -16.85
N ALA A 184 -3.58 -11.67 -16.72
CA ALA A 184 -4.43 -11.00 -15.76
C ALA A 184 -5.00 -9.67 -16.32
N PRO A 185 -5.74 -9.70 -17.44
CA PRO A 185 -6.06 -8.52 -18.24
C PRO A 185 -6.86 -7.43 -17.49
N ALA A 186 -7.58 -7.79 -16.42
CA ALA A 186 -8.31 -6.83 -15.57
C ALA A 186 -7.39 -5.79 -14.89
N TRP A 187 -6.08 -6.05 -14.76
CA TRP A 187 -5.11 -5.07 -14.25
C TRP A 187 -4.63 -4.06 -15.32
N VAL A 188 -4.78 -4.34 -16.61
CA VAL A 188 -4.16 -3.53 -17.67
C VAL A 188 -4.74 -2.12 -17.70
N ASP A 189 -6.08 -2.00 -17.77
CA ASP A 189 -6.76 -0.70 -17.81
C ASP A 189 -6.59 0.08 -16.50
N VAL A 190 -6.50 -0.65 -15.39
CA VAL A 190 -6.27 -0.12 -14.04
C VAL A 190 -4.87 0.48 -13.90
N LEU A 191 -3.83 -0.23 -14.32
CA LEU A 191 -2.45 0.25 -14.29
C LEU A 191 -2.20 1.39 -15.29
N ALA A 192 -2.81 1.32 -16.47
CA ALA A 192 -2.79 2.41 -17.45
C ALA A 192 -3.42 3.70 -16.89
N LEU A 193 -4.51 3.59 -16.13
CA LEU A 193 -5.10 4.73 -15.42
C LEU A 193 -4.12 5.29 -14.38
N CYS A 194 -3.40 4.44 -13.63
CA CYS A 194 -2.43 4.91 -12.63
C CYS A 194 -1.15 5.53 -13.20
N GLU A 195 -0.71 5.11 -14.39
CA GLU A 195 0.33 5.84 -15.12
C GLU A 195 -0.09 7.29 -15.40
N LEU A 196 -1.34 7.49 -15.83
CA LEU A 196 -1.90 8.83 -16.07
C LEU A 196 -2.13 9.62 -14.77
N LEU A 197 -2.50 8.96 -13.68
CA LEU A 197 -2.76 9.59 -12.39
C LEU A 197 -1.48 10.06 -11.69
N GLY A 198 -0.34 9.41 -11.91
CA GLY A 198 0.84 9.71 -11.11
C GLY A 198 1.71 10.92 -11.55
N ASP A 199 1.40 11.66 -12.64
CA ASP A 199 2.10 12.94 -12.90
C ASP A 199 1.38 14.13 -12.24
N TYR A 200 1.70 14.32 -10.95
CA TYR A 200 1.15 15.38 -10.11
C TYR A 200 1.42 16.80 -10.67
N ARG A 201 2.42 16.98 -11.54
CA ARG A 201 2.74 18.31 -12.12
C ARG A 201 1.77 18.70 -13.23
N MET A 202 1.07 17.72 -13.82
CA MET A 202 0.12 17.93 -14.92
C MET A 202 -1.35 18.01 -14.46
N TYR A 203 -1.62 18.17 -13.16
CA TYR A 203 -2.99 18.17 -12.63
C TYR A 203 -3.95 19.20 -13.24
N HIS A 204 -3.41 20.34 -13.68
CA HIS A 204 -4.20 21.40 -14.30
C HIS A 204 -4.16 21.37 -15.83
N ASP A 205 -3.42 20.44 -16.46
CA ASP A 205 -3.36 20.28 -17.91
C ASP A 205 -4.69 19.69 -18.44
N PRO A 206 -5.42 20.40 -19.32
CA PRO A 206 -6.61 19.87 -19.97
C PRO A 206 -6.37 18.58 -20.76
N VAL A 207 -5.21 18.44 -21.40
CA VAL A 207 -4.88 17.26 -22.22
C VAL A 207 -4.71 16.02 -21.34
N GLN A 208 -4.05 16.16 -20.18
CA GLN A 208 -3.95 15.07 -19.22
C GLN A 208 -5.32 14.70 -18.63
N LYS A 209 -6.18 15.69 -18.34
CA LYS A 209 -7.56 15.42 -17.90
C LYS A 209 -8.39 14.68 -18.94
N GLU A 210 -8.27 15.02 -20.23
CA GLU A 210 -8.95 14.30 -21.31
C GLU A 210 -8.52 12.82 -21.38
N LYS A 211 -7.21 12.54 -21.28
CA LYS A 211 -6.69 11.15 -21.21
C LYS A 211 -7.22 10.38 -20.00
N ILE A 212 -7.23 11.01 -18.82
CA ILE A 212 -7.77 10.39 -17.59
C ILE A 212 -9.26 10.10 -17.75
N ALA A 213 -10.03 11.00 -18.37
CA ALA A 213 -11.46 10.81 -18.61
C ALA A 213 -11.74 9.69 -19.62
N ASP A 214 -10.97 9.62 -20.71
CA ASP A 214 -11.04 8.55 -21.71
C ASP A 214 -10.72 7.18 -21.08
N ALA A 215 -9.62 7.08 -20.32
CA ALA A 215 -9.24 5.86 -19.61
C ALA A 215 -10.30 5.43 -18.56
N LEU A 216 -10.79 6.37 -17.74
CA LEU A 216 -11.84 6.10 -16.75
C LEU A 216 -13.15 5.64 -17.42
N SER A 217 -13.51 6.21 -18.58
CA SER A 217 -14.73 5.83 -19.31
C SER A 217 -14.71 4.40 -19.86
N LYS A 218 -13.51 3.88 -20.14
CA LYS A 218 -13.28 2.50 -20.64
C LYS A 218 -13.16 1.48 -19.51
N LEU A 219 -12.83 1.93 -18.30
CA LEU A 219 -12.58 1.06 -17.17
C LEU A 219 -13.86 0.37 -16.66
N ASN A 220 -13.82 -0.96 -16.58
CA ASN A 220 -14.87 -1.77 -15.98
C ASN A 220 -14.69 -1.81 -14.44
N ILE A 221 -15.12 -0.75 -13.76
CA ILE A 221 -14.99 -0.56 -12.29
C ILE A 221 -15.43 -1.82 -11.52
N GLU A 222 -16.55 -2.42 -11.91
CA GLU A 222 -17.14 -3.59 -11.26
C GLU A 222 -16.24 -4.84 -11.36
N ARG A 223 -15.40 -4.94 -12.40
CA ARG A 223 -14.39 -6.00 -12.59
C ARG A 223 -12.96 -5.57 -12.25
N SER A 224 -12.71 -4.29 -11.98
CA SER A 224 -11.38 -3.80 -11.60
C SER A 224 -10.90 -4.52 -10.35
N PRO A 225 -9.66 -5.06 -10.32
CA PRO A 225 -9.12 -5.73 -9.14
C PRO A 225 -9.02 -4.81 -7.92
N ILE A 226 -8.82 -3.51 -8.14
CA ILE A 226 -8.77 -2.46 -7.11
C ILE A 226 -9.61 -1.25 -7.54
N LEU A 227 -10.18 -0.51 -6.59
CA LEU A 227 -11.19 0.54 -6.91
C LEU A 227 -10.64 1.97 -6.87
N ALA A 228 -9.60 2.19 -6.08
CA ALA A 228 -9.02 3.51 -5.88
C ALA A 228 -8.58 4.27 -7.15
N PRO A 229 -7.99 3.66 -8.19
CA PRO A 229 -7.64 4.38 -9.42
C PRO A 229 -8.87 5.02 -10.08
N ALA A 230 -10.00 4.30 -10.09
CA ALA A 230 -11.25 4.79 -10.65
C ALA A 230 -11.80 5.97 -9.84
N PHE A 231 -11.75 5.87 -8.51
CA PHE A 231 -12.19 6.93 -7.60
C PHE A 231 -11.29 8.16 -7.66
N ASN A 232 -9.97 7.99 -7.64
CA ASN A 232 -8.98 9.06 -7.74
C ASN A 232 -9.12 9.84 -9.06
N ALA A 233 -9.30 9.12 -10.17
CA ALA A 233 -9.62 9.73 -11.46
C ALA A 233 -10.94 10.52 -11.40
N ALA A 234 -11.99 9.93 -10.83
CA ALA A 234 -13.28 10.59 -10.68
C ALA A 234 -13.21 11.86 -9.82
N ALA A 235 -12.51 11.85 -8.68
CA ALA A 235 -12.32 13.01 -7.81
C ALA A 235 -11.57 14.16 -8.51
N ARG A 236 -10.52 13.85 -9.26
CA ARG A 236 -9.70 14.84 -10.01
C ARG A 236 -10.45 15.45 -11.20
N LEU A 237 -11.36 14.70 -11.81
CA LEU A 237 -12.26 15.17 -12.86
C LEU A 237 -13.56 15.80 -12.31
N LYS A 238 -13.81 15.68 -11.00
CA LYS A 238 -15.11 15.94 -10.35
C LYS A 238 -16.28 15.18 -11.00
N ASP A 239 -16.01 13.97 -11.54
CA ASP A 239 -17.03 13.05 -12.06
C ASP A 239 -17.69 12.29 -10.90
N LYS A 240 -18.74 12.91 -10.36
CA LYS A 240 -19.55 12.33 -9.29
C LYS A 240 -20.16 10.97 -9.65
N LYS A 241 -20.48 10.73 -10.94
CA LYS A 241 -21.11 9.47 -11.37
C LYS A 241 -20.14 8.29 -11.25
N SER A 242 -18.89 8.48 -11.66
CA SER A 242 -17.86 7.44 -11.54
C SER A 242 -17.42 7.23 -10.10
N ALA A 243 -17.39 8.30 -9.28
CA ALA A 243 -17.13 8.19 -7.84
C ALA A 243 -18.21 7.34 -7.12
N ILE A 244 -19.50 7.61 -7.37
CA ILE A 244 -20.62 6.81 -6.81
C ILE A 244 -20.51 5.34 -7.24
N ARG A 245 -20.14 5.05 -8.49
CA ARG A 245 -19.94 3.66 -8.96
C ARG A 245 -18.81 2.95 -8.20
N ALA A 246 -17.67 3.61 -8.02
CA ALA A 246 -16.55 3.05 -7.26
C ALA A 246 -16.91 2.80 -5.79
N LEU A 247 -17.62 3.73 -5.13
CA LEU A 247 -18.06 3.57 -3.74
C LEU A 247 -19.16 2.51 -3.58
N SER A 248 -20.09 2.42 -4.52
CA SER A 248 -21.11 1.36 -4.54
C SER A 248 -20.46 -0.03 -4.61
N GLU A 249 -19.46 -0.19 -5.48
CA GLU A 249 -18.73 -1.44 -5.65
C GLU A 249 -17.84 -1.75 -4.43
N LEU A 250 -17.25 -0.75 -3.78
CA LEU A 250 -16.53 -0.89 -2.51
C LEU A 250 -17.46 -1.46 -1.42
N CYS A 251 -18.61 -0.80 -1.21
CA CYS A 251 -19.60 -1.24 -0.21
C CYS A 251 -20.11 -2.66 -0.50
N ARG A 252 -20.26 -3.01 -1.79
CA ARG A 252 -20.66 -4.36 -2.21
C ARG A 252 -19.58 -5.42 -1.92
N ARG A 253 -18.30 -5.09 -2.07
CA ARG A 253 -17.17 -6.00 -1.83
C ARG A 253 -16.87 -6.20 -0.35
N TYR A 254 -16.98 -5.14 0.46
CA TYR A 254 -16.49 -5.11 1.84
C TYR A 254 -17.59 -4.81 2.87
N LYS A 255 -18.83 -5.20 2.59
CA LYS A 255 -20.02 -4.92 3.44
C LYS A 255 -19.87 -5.23 4.93
N ASP A 256 -19.00 -6.17 5.29
CA ASP A 256 -18.78 -6.65 6.67
C ASP A 256 -17.39 -6.21 7.22
N HIS A 257 -16.64 -5.37 6.49
CA HIS A 257 -15.29 -4.92 6.89
C HIS A 257 -15.38 -3.75 7.88
N GLU A 258 -14.68 -3.84 9.00
CA GLU A 258 -14.75 -2.86 10.10
C GLU A 258 -14.42 -1.42 9.65
N ASP A 259 -13.38 -1.24 8.86
CA ASP A 259 -12.98 0.08 8.34
C ASP A 259 -13.94 0.71 7.31
N LEU A 260 -14.93 -0.01 6.75
CA LEU A 260 -15.71 0.47 5.59
C LEU A 260 -16.36 1.84 5.85
N ALA A 261 -16.87 2.08 7.06
CA ALA A 261 -17.46 3.36 7.45
C ALA A 261 -16.46 4.53 7.43
N SER A 262 -15.22 4.27 7.87
CA SER A 262 -14.11 5.22 7.76
C SER A 262 -13.71 5.42 6.29
N THR A 263 -13.74 4.36 5.47
CA THR A 263 -13.36 4.45 4.05
C THR A 263 -14.26 5.41 3.27
N VAL A 264 -15.57 5.25 3.42
CA VAL A 264 -16.55 6.06 2.69
C VAL A 264 -16.66 7.48 3.24
N ALA A 265 -16.46 7.68 4.55
CA ALA A 265 -16.32 9.00 5.15
C ALA A 265 -15.14 9.76 4.52
N SER A 266 -13.98 9.10 4.40
CA SER A 266 -12.78 9.69 3.83
C SER A 266 -12.93 10.02 2.35
N ALA A 267 -13.53 9.13 1.57
CA ALA A 267 -13.83 9.39 0.17
C ALA A 267 -14.74 10.60 -0.02
N ALA A 268 -15.77 10.77 0.83
CA ALA A 268 -16.67 11.93 0.77
C ALA A 268 -15.95 13.25 1.10
N VAL A 269 -15.01 13.22 2.06
CA VAL A 269 -14.15 14.36 2.40
C VAL A 269 -13.20 14.71 1.25
N GLU A 270 -12.48 13.73 0.69
CA GLU A 270 -11.53 13.96 -0.42
C GLU A 270 -12.18 14.44 -1.71
N PHE A 271 -13.37 13.92 -2.03
CA PHE A 271 -14.12 14.36 -3.19
C PHE A 271 -14.66 15.80 -3.00
N ASP A 272 -14.72 16.31 -1.76
CA ASP A 272 -15.36 17.57 -1.37
C ASP A 272 -16.86 17.60 -1.71
N ASP A 273 -17.55 16.47 -1.46
CA ASP A 273 -19.01 16.36 -1.60
C ASP A 273 -19.57 15.33 -0.62
N LEU A 274 -20.05 15.82 0.53
CA LEU A 274 -20.65 14.97 1.56
C LEU A 274 -21.95 14.29 1.13
N SER A 275 -22.58 14.71 0.02
CA SER A 275 -23.75 14.01 -0.53
C SER A 275 -23.39 12.73 -1.29
N LEU A 276 -22.11 12.37 -1.39
CA LEU A 276 -21.70 11.00 -1.69
C LEU A 276 -22.17 10.02 -0.58
N ILE A 277 -22.19 10.46 0.68
CA ILE A 277 -22.65 9.64 1.82
C ILE A 277 -24.14 9.30 1.69
N ASP A 278 -24.95 10.18 1.08
CA ASP A 278 -26.39 9.95 0.83
C ASP A 278 -26.66 8.88 -0.23
N THR A 279 -25.63 8.36 -0.89
CA THR A 279 -25.74 7.25 -1.87
C THR A 279 -25.44 5.88 -1.27
N LEU A 280 -25.11 5.82 0.02
CA LEU A 280 -24.72 4.63 0.75
C LEU A 280 -25.93 4.00 1.49
N PRO A 281 -25.82 2.76 1.98
CA PRO A 281 -26.79 2.20 2.93
C PRO A 281 -26.94 3.08 4.18
N GLU A 282 -28.17 3.21 4.71
CA GLU A 282 -28.52 4.16 5.77
C GLU A 282 -27.62 4.03 7.03
N ASP A 283 -27.44 2.82 7.56
CA ASP A 283 -26.59 2.56 8.73
C ASP A 283 -25.12 2.93 8.47
N LEU A 284 -24.61 2.64 7.27
CA LEU A 284 -23.23 2.97 6.87
C LEU A 284 -23.07 4.48 6.70
N GLY A 285 -24.06 5.16 6.13
CA GLY A 285 -24.07 6.61 5.99
C GLY A 285 -24.15 7.33 7.34
N ALA A 286 -24.93 6.80 8.28
CA ALA A 286 -24.99 7.31 9.65
C ALA A 286 -23.64 7.14 10.38
N ALA A 287 -23.01 5.96 10.27
CA ALA A 287 -21.68 5.72 10.82
C ALA A 287 -20.61 6.63 10.18
N ALA A 288 -20.63 6.81 8.86
CA ALA A 288 -19.73 7.69 8.14
C ALA A 288 -19.88 9.17 8.55
N ARG A 289 -21.10 9.62 8.85
CA ARG A 289 -21.38 11.00 9.33
C ARG A 289 -20.92 11.26 10.76
N ALA A 290 -20.68 10.22 11.56
CA ALA A 290 -20.19 10.34 12.93
C ALA A 290 -18.67 10.60 13.03
N PHE A 291 -17.92 10.50 11.91
CA PHE A 291 -16.49 10.81 11.92
C PHE A 291 -16.24 12.32 12.06
N PRO A 292 -15.34 12.75 12.98
CA PRO A 292 -15.08 14.17 13.24
C PRO A 292 -14.65 14.98 12.01
N GLU A 293 -13.96 14.36 11.06
CA GLU A 293 -13.55 14.98 9.79
C GLU A 293 -14.76 15.30 8.88
N VAL A 294 -15.76 14.41 8.83
CA VAL A 294 -17.01 14.65 8.09
C VAL A 294 -17.82 15.73 8.79
N MET A 295 -17.88 15.71 10.13
CA MET A 295 -18.52 16.77 10.92
C MET A 295 -17.84 18.13 10.70
N LEU A 296 -16.50 18.16 10.61
CA LEU A 296 -15.74 19.37 10.34
C LEU A 296 -16.03 19.92 8.94
N VAL A 297 -15.99 19.08 7.89
CA VAL A 297 -16.33 19.51 6.52
C VAL A 297 -17.79 19.99 6.42
N ALA A 298 -18.73 19.33 7.10
CA ALA A 298 -20.11 19.77 7.17
C ALA A 298 -20.22 21.17 7.83
N ALA A 299 -19.58 21.34 9.00
CA ALA A 299 -19.57 22.61 9.72
C ALA A 299 -18.94 23.76 8.90
N ILE A 300 -17.88 23.50 8.11
CA ILE A 300 -17.30 24.51 7.22
C ILE A 300 -18.28 24.87 6.10
N ASN A 301 -18.90 23.87 5.45
CA ASN A 301 -19.85 24.09 4.36
C ASN A 301 -21.13 24.79 4.84
N GLU A 302 -21.53 24.62 6.10
CA GLU A 302 -22.66 25.30 6.76
C GLU A 302 -22.32 26.69 7.31
N GLY A 303 -21.03 27.04 7.43
CA GLY A 303 -20.60 28.25 8.13
C GLY A 303 -20.84 28.22 9.65
N ASN A 304 -20.83 27.03 10.26
CA ASN A 304 -21.09 26.83 11.68
C ASN A 304 -19.80 26.66 12.50
N GLY A 305 -19.30 27.77 13.07
CA GLY A 305 -18.08 27.78 13.88
C GLY A 305 -18.14 27.03 15.21
N GLU A 306 -19.33 26.83 15.79
CA GLU A 306 -19.50 26.04 17.02
C GLU A 306 -19.33 24.54 16.74
N ASN A 307 -19.98 24.04 15.67
CA ASN A 307 -19.80 22.66 15.23
C ASN A 307 -18.35 22.39 14.77
N ALA A 308 -17.72 23.34 14.08
CA ALA A 308 -16.32 23.22 13.66
C ALA A 308 -15.37 23.11 14.87
N ALA A 309 -15.59 23.93 15.91
CA ALA A 309 -14.82 23.86 17.15
C ALA A 309 -15.01 22.52 17.89
N LEU A 310 -16.23 21.98 17.93
CA LEU A 310 -16.53 20.68 18.54
C LEU A 310 -15.85 19.52 17.79
N ALA A 311 -15.90 19.53 16.46
CA ALA A 311 -15.22 18.54 15.62
C ALA A 311 -13.69 18.55 15.85
N LEU A 312 -13.09 19.75 15.90
CA LEU A 312 -11.65 19.91 16.18
C LEU A 312 -11.25 19.50 17.60
N GLN A 313 -12.10 19.75 18.62
CA GLN A 313 -11.85 19.23 19.97
C GLN A 313 -11.82 17.69 20.00
N THR A 314 -12.61 17.04 19.14
CA THR A 314 -12.66 15.58 19.03
C THR A 314 -11.48 15.01 18.25
N LEU A 315 -10.98 15.74 17.23
CA LEU A 315 -9.73 15.41 16.51
C LEU A 315 -8.48 15.60 17.38
N GLY A 316 -8.51 16.60 18.28
CA GLY A 316 -7.40 16.91 19.19
C GLY A 316 -6.40 17.92 18.62
N LYS A 317 -5.28 18.12 19.34
CA LYS A 317 -4.26 19.14 19.00
C LYS A 317 -3.36 18.78 17.81
N HIS A 318 -3.43 17.54 17.35
CA HIS A 318 -2.80 17.10 16.11
C HIS A 318 -3.91 16.86 15.10
N LEU A 319 -3.85 17.52 13.94
CA LEU A 319 -4.69 17.22 12.77
C LEU A 319 -4.20 15.91 12.10
N SER A 320 -3.90 14.90 12.91
CA SER A 320 -3.67 13.53 12.48
C SER A 320 -5.03 12.89 12.25
N PHE A 321 -5.57 13.09 11.04
CA PHE A 321 -6.84 12.49 10.65
C PHE A 321 -6.73 10.96 10.64
N ASN A 322 -7.73 10.29 11.20
CA ASN A 322 -7.75 8.83 11.34
C ASN A 322 -8.58 8.14 10.23
N LEU A 323 -8.89 8.89 9.17
CA LEU A 323 -9.71 8.46 8.05
C LEU A 323 -8.96 7.69 6.96
N VAL A 324 -9.73 6.83 6.27
CA VAL A 324 -9.30 5.68 5.47
C VAL A 324 -9.50 5.98 3.93
N GLN A 325 -8.73 6.91 3.34
CA GLN A 325 -8.93 7.57 2.00
C GLN A 325 -8.82 6.77 0.65
N LEU A 326 -9.44 5.59 0.50
CA LEU A 326 -9.44 4.71 -0.72
C LEU A 326 -8.26 4.84 -1.75
N ARG A 327 -7.10 4.17 -1.55
CA ARG A 327 -5.87 4.29 -2.40
C ARG A 327 -5.47 3.03 -3.16
N GLU A 328 -4.58 3.25 -4.13
CA GLU A 328 -4.20 2.37 -5.23
C GLU A 328 -3.46 1.09 -4.77
N SER A 329 -4.23 0.11 -4.31
CA SER A 329 -3.79 -1.11 -3.62
C SER A 329 -3.13 -2.21 -4.47
N TYR A 330 -2.37 -1.80 -5.50
CA TYR A 330 -1.14 -2.54 -5.91
C TYR A 330 -0.31 -2.92 -4.68
N LEU A 331 -0.42 -2.07 -3.66
CA LEU A 331 0.19 -2.12 -2.35
C LEU A 331 -0.32 -3.19 -1.38
N SER A 332 -1.05 -4.23 -1.82
CA SER A 332 -1.31 -5.41 -0.95
C SER A 332 -0.02 -6.08 -0.40
N ILE A 333 1.11 -5.77 -1.03
CA ILE A 333 2.47 -6.16 -0.63
C ILE A 333 3.02 -5.30 0.52
N PHE A 334 2.45 -4.12 0.77
CA PHE A 334 3.00 -3.06 1.62
C PHE A 334 2.26 -2.95 2.98
N ASN A 335 1.14 -3.66 3.17
CA ASN A 335 0.32 -3.54 4.38
C ASN A 335 0.69 -4.58 5.47
N LEU A 336 0.90 -4.08 6.70
CA LEU A 336 0.50 -4.76 7.94
C LEU A 336 -1.05 -4.79 7.99
N PRO A 337 -1.74 -5.57 8.84
CA PRO A 337 -2.89 -6.47 8.54
C PRO A 337 -4.12 -5.93 7.76
N TYR A 338 -4.15 -4.67 7.36
CA TYR A 338 -5.22 -4.00 6.63
C TYR A 338 -5.35 -4.47 5.17
N GLY A 339 -6.59 -4.67 4.73
CA GLY A 339 -6.95 -5.29 3.45
C GLY A 339 -6.56 -4.51 2.19
N PRO A 340 -6.84 -5.07 0.99
CA PRO A 340 -6.33 -4.60 -0.29
C PRO A 340 -7.05 -3.34 -0.84
N ASP A 341 -7.34 -2.34 -0.01
CA ASP A 341 -7.86 -1.01 -0.41
C ASP A 341 -7.50 0.09 0.68
N THR A 342 -6.38 -0.05 1.43
CA THR A 342 -6.02 0.75 2.64
C THR A 342 -4.48 1.03 2.82
N TRP A 343 -3.92 1.64 3.89
CA TRP A 343 -3.66 3.08 4.27
C TRP A 343 -2.17 3.29 4.65
N PRO A 344 -1.50 4.49 4.54
CA PRO A 344 -1.94 5.83 5.00
C PRO A 344 -1.50 7.11 4.19
N ASP A 345 -2.17 8.26 4.44
CA ASP A 345 -1.62 9.63 4.65
C ASP A 345 -2.64 10.75 4.28
N PRO A 346 -3.24 11.46 5.25
CA PRO A 346 -4.33 12.42 5.02
C PRO A 346 -3.89 13.90 4.84
N ARG A 347 -2.59 14.21 4.81
CA ARG A 347 -2.01 15.58 4.92
C ARG A 347 -2.29 16.56 3.76
N HIS A 348 -3.38 16.43 3.00
CA HIS A 348 -3.59 17.25 1.80
C HIS A 348 -4.95 17.98 1.73
N PHE A 349 -6.07 17.40 2.16
CA PHE A 349 -7.37 18.05 1.91
C PHE A 349 -7.69 19.18 2.91
N LEU A 350 -7.66 18.90 4.22
CA LEU A 350 -7.99 19.91 5.23
C LEU A 350 -6.90 20.96 5.42
N ASP A 351 -5.65 20.69 5.00
CA ASP A 351 -4.59 21.72 4.92
C ASP A 351 -4.92 22.79 3.87
N MET A 352 -5.53 22.42 2.73
CA MET A 352 -6.02 23.39 1.74
C MET A 352 -7.18 24.24 2.27
N ARG A 353 -8.05 23.66 3.11
CA ARG A 353 -9.19 24.36 3.75
C ARG A 353 -8.85 24.93 5.14
N PHE A 354 -7.59 24.84 5.60
CA PHE A 354 -7.16 25.29 6.93
C PHE A 354 -7.42 26.79 7.17
N LYS A 355 -7.33 27.59 6.11
CA LYS A 355 -7.71 29.01 6.15
C LYS A 355 -9.20 29.20 6.47
N GLU A 356 -10.09 28.44 5.83
CA GLU A 356 -11.53 28.49 6.08
C GLU A 356 -11.83 28.09 7.53
N VAL A 357 -11.16 27.04 8.03
CA VAL A 357 -11.25 26.61 9.44
C VAL A 357 -10.85 27.73 10.39
N LEU A 358 -9.69 28.38 10.16
CA LEU A 358 -9.24 29.49 11.01
C LEU A 358 -10.16 30.71 10.95
N GLU A 359 -10.72 31.04 9.79
CA GLU A 359 -11.64 32.17 9.62
C GLU A 359 -12.97 31.92 10.34
N LEU A 360 -13.46 30.67 10.29
CA LEU A 360 -14.72 30.21 10.84
C LEU A 360 -14.72 30.05 12.38
N LEU A 361 -13.57 29.72 12.98
CA LEU A 361 -13.48 29.48 14.42
C LEU A 361 -13.74 30.75 15.25
N PRO A 362 -14.45 30.65 16.39
CA PRO A 362 -14.59 31.76 17.31
C PRO A 362 -13.22 32.19 17.89
N PRO A 363 -13.03 33.46 18.27
CA PRO A 363 -11.81 33.93 18.93
C PRO A 363 -11.55 33.16 20.24
N GLY A 364 -10.31 32.69 20.44
CA GLY A 364 -9.89 31.97 21.65
C GLY A 364 -8.75 30.96 21.41
N GLU A 365 -8.38 30.24 22.47
CA GLU A 365 -7.21 29.34 22.49
C GLU A 365 -7.18 28.28 21.38
N LEU A 366 -8.33 27.80 20.91
CA LEU A 366 -8.41 26.85 19.79
C LEU A 366 -7.94 27.49 18.47
N ARG A 367 -8.36 28.72 18.18
CA ARG A 367 -7.97 29.48 16.98
C ARG A 367 -6.53 29.97 17.06
N GLU A 368 -6.05 30.31 18.25
CA GLU A 368 -4.67 30.78 18.49
C GLU A 368 -3.65 29.62 18.61
N GLY A 369 -4.10 28.45 19.03
CA GLY A 369 -3.28 27.24 19.18
C GLY A 369 -3.09 26.45 17.87
N LEU A 370 -4.00 26.59 16.90
CA LEU A 370 -3.86 26.00 15.56
C LEU A 370 -2.79 26.76 14.76
N LYS A 371 -1.64 26.12 14.58
CA LYS A 371 -0.58 26.58 13.68
C LYS A 371 -0.64 25.80 12.38
N TYR A 372 -0.33 26.48 11.27
CA TYR A 372 -0.08 25.81 10.00
C TYR A 372 1.08 24.81 10.18
N PRO A 373 0.96 23.56 9.72
CA PRO A 373 2.02 22.55 9.84
C PRO A 373 3.29 22.88 9.04
#